data_AF-A0A9Q5ZE73-F1
#
_entry.id   AF-A0A9Q5ZE73-F1
#
_cell.length_a   1.000
_cell.length_b   1.000
_cell.length_c   1.000
_cell.angle_alpha   90.00
_cell.angle_beta   90.00
_cell.angle_gamma   90.00
#
_symmetry.space_group_name_H-M   'P 1'
#
loop_
_entity.id
_entity.type
_entity.pdbx_description
1 polymer ?
#
loop_
_entity_poly.entity_id
_entity_poly.type
_entity_poly.pdbx_seq_one_letter_code
_entity_poly.pdbx_strand_id
1 'polypeptide(L)'
;MLKNTNLKSISKKFPIARNCASLKQNEAMRAIAYSMDLLIPGLYIWLHSFSFRIGGSIPDDIPYKYPGKIHADTGIALVLPGYRIFTTYQGTYDPKQTSDTGANSF
;
A
#
# COMPACT_ATOMS: atom_id res chain seq x y z
N MET A 1 -38.13 46.41 17.13
CA MET A 1 -37.71 45.24 17.92
C MET A 1 -36.99 44.28 16.96
N LEU A 2 -35.69 44.46 16.74
CA LEU A 2 -34.90 43.67 15.79
C LEU A 2 -34.57 42.30 16.39
N LYS A 3 -34.86 41.24 15.64
CA LYS A 3 -34.58 39.84 16.02
C LYS A 3 -33.25 39.44 15.37
N ASN A 4 -32.17 39.41 16.15
CA ASN A 4 -30.84 39.05 15.66
C ASN A 4 -30.79 37.55 15.32
N THR A 5 -30.39 37.25 14.08
CA THR A 5 -30.09 35.93 13.55
C THR A 5 -28.70 35.49 14.01
N ASN A 6 -28.61 34.45 14.85
CA ASN A 6 -27.33 33.80 15.16
C ASN A 6 -27.19 32.54 14.29
N LEU A 7 -26.60 32.70 13.11
CA LEU A 7 -26.17 31.58 12.27
C LEU A 7 -24.82 31.09 12.80
N LYS A 8 -24.84 30.01 13.59
CA LYS A 8 -23.61 29.28 13.95
C LYS A 8 -23.04 28.64 12.69
N SER A 9 -21.95 29.22 12.19
CA SER A 9 -21.09 28.66 11.14
C SER A 9 -20.54 27.31 11.62
N ILE A 10 -21.11 26.22 11.10
CA ILE A 10 -20.58 24.87 11.28
C ILE A 10 -19.49 24.71 10.22
N SER A 11 -18.24 25.01 10.60
CA SER A 11 -17.06 24.66 9.81
C SER A 11 -16.96 23.14 9.74
N LYS A 12 -17.51 22.54 8.68
CA LYS A 12 -17.19 21.16 8.31
C LYS A 12 -15.74 21.14 7.82
N LYS A 13 -14.80 20.86 8.71
CA LYS A 13 -13.48 20.35 8.29
C LYS A 13 -13.74 19.04 7.55
N PHE A 14 -13.49 19.02 6.24
CA PHE A 14 -13.43 17.81 5.44
C PHE A 14 -12.03 17.19 5.56
N PRO A 15 -11.80 16.13 6.36
CA PRO A 15 -10.74 15.19 6.02
C PRO A 15 -11.27 14.26 4.92
N ILE A 16 -10.45 13.36 4.38
CA ILE A 16 -10.87 12.18 3.58
C ILE A 16 -10.86 12.37 2.04
N ALA A 17 -9.74 12.84 1.47
CA ALA A 17 -9.37 12.50 0.08
C ALA A 17 -8.00 11.80 -0.02
N ARG A 18 -7.10 12.01 0.94
CA ARG A 18 -5.76 11.38 0.95
C ARG A 18 -5.77 9.90 1.34
N ASN A 19 -6.70 9.47 2.18
CA ASN A 19 -6.72 8.11 2.73
C ASN A 19 -7.13 7.04 1.70
N CYS A 20 -8.01 7.35 0.75
CA CYS A 20 -8.42 6.36 -0.25
C CYS A 20 -7.32 6.11 -1.30
N ALA A 21 -6.58 7.15 -1.69
CA ALA A 21 -5.45 7.02 -2.61
C ALA A 21 -4.30 6.21 -1.98
N SER A 22 -3.99 6.47 -0.71
CA SER A 22 -2.96 5.71 0.01
C SER A 22 -3.37 4.25 0.24
N LEU A 23 -4.64 3.98 0.55
CA LEU A 23 -5.15 2.59 0.66
C LEU A 23 -5.06 1.84 -0.67
N LYS A 24 -5.45 2.49 -1.78
CA LYS A 24 -5.38 1.89 -3.12
C LYS A 24 -3.93 1.59 -3.54
N GLN A 25 -2.99 2.47 -3.18
CA GLN A 25 -1.56 2.22 -3.39
C GLN A 25 -1.04 1.08 -2.53
N ASN A 26 -1.41 1.00 -1.25
CA ASN A 26 -1.01 -0.12 -0.41
C ASN A 26 -1.50 -1.46 -0.97
N GLU A 27 -2.74 -1.53 -1.47
CA GLU A 27 -3.26 -2.72 -2.13
C GLU A 27 -2.52 -3.03 -3.45
N ALA A 28 -2.15 -2.01 -4.23
CA ALA A 28 -1.35 -2.21 -5.43
C ALA A 28 0.07 -2.72 -5.12
N MET A 29 0.73 -2.15 -4.10
CA MET A 29 2.04 -2.60 -3.63
C MET A 29 1.98 -4.03 -3.07
N ARG A 30 0.90 -4.37 -2.36
CA ARG A 30 0.61 -5.73 -1.89
C ARG A 30 0.43 -6.70 -3.06
N ALA A 31 -0.31 -6.29 -4.09
CA ALA A 31 -0.53 -7.11 -5.28
C ALA A 31 0.75 -7.39 -6.08
N ILE A 32 1.65 -6.41 -6.15
CA ILE A 32 2.98 -6.60 -6.73
C ILE A 32 3.82 -7.54 -5.85
N ALA A 33 3.88 -7.30 -4.54
CA ALA A 33 4.62 -8.15 -3.60
C ALA A 33 4.18 -9.61 -3.69
N TYR A 34 2.87 -9.87 -3.62
CA TYR A 34 2.28 -11.20 -3.77
C TYR A 34 2.69 -11.89 -5.08
N SER A 35 2.65 -11.14 -6.19
CA SER A 35 2.99 -11.71 -7.50
C SER A 35 4.49 -12.01 -7.63
N MET A 36 5.35 -11.18 -7.02
CA MET A 36 6.79 -11.42 -6.98
C MET A 36 7.15 -12.59 -6.07
N ASP A 37 6.50 -12.71 -4.90
CA ASP A 37 6.74 -13.76 -3.91
C ASP A 37 6.37 -15.16 -4.45
N LEU A 38 5.24 -15.23 -5.15
CA LEU A 38 4.81 -16.45 -5.86
C LEU A 38 5.47 -16.65 -7.22
N LEU A 39 6.39 -15.75 -7.62
CA LEU A 39 7.08 -15.78 -8.91
C LEU A 39 6.12 -15.92 -10.10
N ILE A 40 4.99 -15.22 -10.03
CA ILE A 40 4.01 -15.16 -11.10
C ILE A 40 4.56 -14.27 -12.22
N PRO A 41 4.63 -14.74 -13.47
CA PRO A 41 5.18 -13.97 -14.57
C PRO A 41 4.48 -12.63 -14.76
N GLY A 42 5.27 -11.58 -14.98
CA GLY A 42 4.76 -10.24 -15.18
C GLY A 42 5.84 -9.16 -15.09
N LEU A 43 5.48 -7.97 -15.56
CA LEU A 43 6.24 -6.75 -15.41
C LEU A 43 5.54 -5.86 -14.39
N TYR A 44 6.27 -5.48 -13.35
CA TYR A 44 5.77 -4.70 -12.23
C TYR A 44 6.63 -3.45 -12.07
N ILE A 45 6.01 -2.28 -12.04
CA ILE A 45 6.68 -0.99 -11.86
C ILE A 45 5.93 -0.22 -10.78
N TRP A 46 6.66 0.39 -9.86
CA TRP A 46 6.09 1.29 -8.87
C TRP A 46 6.92 2.56 -8.78
N LEU A 47 6.23 3.70 -8.66
CA LEU A 47 6.83 5.02 -8.58
C LEU A 47 5.92 5.95 -7.78
N HIS A 48 6.30 6.23 -6.54
CA HIS A 48 5.63 7.07 -5.56
C HIS A 48 4.13 6.80 -5.43
N SER A 49 3.34 7.38 -6.33
CA SER A 49 1.89 7.28 -6.34
C SER A 49 1.30 6.46 -7.47
N PHE A 50 2.15 6.01 -8.39
CA PHE A 50 1.77 5.24 -9.55
C PHE A 50 2.31 3.82 -9.44
N SER A 51 1.50 2.88 -9.85
CA SER A 51 1.86 1.46 -9.91
C SER A 51 1.30 0.89 -11.19
N PHE A 52 2.16 0.20 -11.92
CA PHE A 52 1.81 -0.43 -13.18
C PHE A 52 2.17 -1.91 -13.14
N ARG A 53 1.26 -2.74 -13.61
CA ARG A 53 1.42 -4.19 -13.63
C ARG A 53 0.87 -4.76 -14.92
N ILE A 54 1.68 -5.55 -15.60
CA ILE A 54 1.27 -6.42 -16.70
C ILE A 54 1.50 -7.86 -16.24
N GLY A 55 0.43 -8.66 -16.17
CA GLY A 55 0.47 -10.02 -15.60
C GLY A 55 0.28 -10.04 -14.09
N GLY A 56 0.86 -11.04 -13.42
CA GLY A 56 0.67 -11.29 -12.00
C GLY A 56 -0.72 -11.83 -11.65
N SER A 57 -1.02 -11.88 -10.35
CA SER A 57 -2.33 -12.30 -9.85
C SER A 57 -2.87 -11.32 -8.81
N ILE A 58 -4.19 -11.34 -8.63
CA ILE A 58 -4.82 -10.65 -7.51
C ILE A 58 -4.48 -11.47 -6.25
N PRO A 59 -4.04 -10.83 -5.14
CA PRO A 59 -3.79 -11.54 -3.89
C PRO A 59 -5.02 -12.34 -3.45
N ASP A 60 -4.80 -13.59 -3.07
CA ASP A 60 -5.83 -14.36 -2.39
C ASP A 60 -5.98 -13.85 -0.95
N ASP A 61 -7.23 -13.68 -0.54
CA ASP A 61 -7.60 -13.20 0.79
C ASP A 61 -8.33 -14.29 1.60
N ILE A 62 -8.37 -15.53 1.10
CA ILE A 62 -9.07 -16.67 1.72
C ILE A 62 -8.09 -17.84 1.97
N PRO A 63 -8.05 -18.43 3.18
CA PRO A 63 -8.74 -18.02 4.40
C PRO A 63 -8.09 -16.81 5.08
N TYR A 64 -6.87 -16.42 4.68
CA TYR A 64 -6.12 -15.31 5.28
C TYR A 64 -5.62 -14.34 4.22
N LYS A 65 -5.69 -13.05 4.54
CA LYS A 65 -5.19 -11.95 3.71
C LYS A 65 -3.66 -11.96 3.65
N TYR A 66 -3.09 -11.98 2.44
CA TYR A 66 -1.64 -11.87 2.26
C TYR A 66 -1.10 -10.56 2.87
N PRO A 67 -0.16 -10.63 3.85
CA PRO A 67 0.26 -9.45 4.62
C PRO A 67 1.42 -8.66 4.00
N GLY A 68 2.15 -9.25 3.05
CA GLY A 68 3.37 -8.68 2.49
C GLY A 68 3.11 -7.47 1.58
N LYS A 69 4.01 -6.48 1.62
CA LYS A 69 3.98 -5.34 0.70
C LYS A 69 5.37 -4.80 0.37
N ILE A 70 5.50 -4.12 -0.76
CA ILE A 70 6.71 -3.36 -1.09
C ILE A 70 6.75 -2.09 -0.24
N HIS A 71 7.89 -1.84 0.41
CA HIS A 71 8.14 -0.64 1.24
C HIS A 71 9.06 0.39 0.60
N ALA A 72 9.39 0.21 -0.68
CA ALA A 72 10.18 1.16 -1.46
C ALA A 72 9.26 2.07 -2.28
N ASP A 73 9.61 3.36 -2.35
CA ASP A 73 8.83 4.34 -3.10
C ASP A 73 8.96 4.15 -4.62
N THR A 74 10.05 3.54 -5.09
CA THR A 74 10.24 3.29 -6.52
C THR A 74 10.98 2.00 -6.80
N GLY A 75 10.66 1.37 -7.92
CA GLY A 75 11.37 0.22 -8.42
C GLY A 75 10.64 -0.46 -9.57
N ILE A 76 11.30 -1.51 -10.08
CA ILE A 76 10.83 -2.34 -11.16
C ILE A 76 11.17 -3.80 -10.86
N ALA A 77 10.27 -4.69 -11.24
CA ALA A 77 10.49 -6.11 -11.22
C ALA A 77 9.97 -6.74 -12.52
N LEU A 78 10.75 -7.67 -13.06
CA LEU A 78 10.37 -8.51 -14.18
C LEU A 78 10.47 -9.96 -13.71
N VAL A 79 9.33 -10.63 -13.67
CA VAL A 79 9.25 -12.07 -13.41
C VAL A 79 9.01 -12.77 -14.74
N LEU A 80 9.92 -13.66 -15.10
CA LEU A 80 9.82 -14.51 -16.27
C LEU A 80 9.32 -15.91 -15.83
N PRO A 81 8.68 -16.65 -16.74
CA PRO A 81 8.37 -18.07 -16.52
C PRO A 81 9.62 -18.87 -16.12
N GLY A 82 9.42 -19.91 -15.31
CA GLY A 82 10.52 -20.75 -14.83
C GLY A 82 11.31 -20.14 -13.67
N TYR A 83 10.64 -19.44 -12.75
CA TYR A 83 11.18 -18.95 -11.48
C TYR A 83 12.34 -17.95 -11.60
N ARG A 84 12.40 -17.18 -12.70
CA ARG A 84 13.43 -16.15 -12.90
C ARG A 84 12.86 -14.78 -12.58
N ILE A 85 13.44 -14.08 -11.62
CA ILE A 85 13.06 -12.71 -11.26
C ILE A 85 14.25 -11.77 -11.36
N PHE A 86 14.04 -10.62 -11.98
CA PHE A 86 14.94 -9.48 -11.96
C PHE A 86 14.21 -8.34 -11.27
N THR A 87 14.74 -7.84 -10.15
CA THR A 87 14.07 -6.80 -9.38
C THR A 87 15.09 -5.81 -8.83
N THR A 88 14.72 -4.55 -8.78
CA THR A 88 15.49 -3.50 -8.07
C THR A 88 15.13 -3.45 -6.59
N TYR A 89 14.08 -4.15 -6.16
CA TYR A 89 13.69 -4.22 -4.75
C TYR A 89 14.62 -5.16 -3.98
N GLN A 90 15.23 -4.64 -2.92
CA GLN A 90 16.14 -5.39 -2.04
C GLN A 90 15.63 -5.49 -0.59
N GLY A 91 14.40 -5.04 -0.31
CA GLY A 91 13.80 -5.05 1.03
C GLY A 91 13.06 -6.35 1.36
N THR A 92 12.59 -6.46 2.60
CA THR A 92 11.61 -7.49 3.01
C THR A 92 10.18 -7.06 2.62
N TYR A 93 9.28 -8.02 2.41
CA TYR A 93 7.86 -7.74 2.28
C TYR A 93 7.14 -7.61 3.61
N ASP A 94 7.78 -8.03 4.72
CA ASP A 94 7.15 -8.06 6.03
C ASP A 94 6.59 -6.69 6.43
N PRO A 95 5.40 -6.63 7.03
CA PRO A 95 4.91 -5.39 7.59
C PRO A 95 5.95 -4.87 8.59
N LYS A 96 6.37 -3.61 8.44
CA LYS A 96 7.26 -2.96 9.41
C LYS A 96 6.63 -3.12 10.78
N GLN A 97 7.29 -3.87 11.66
CA GLN A 97 6.88 -3.94 13.05
C GLN A 97 6.99 -2.54 13.61
N THR A 98 5.86 -1.98 14.07
CA THR A 98 5.92 -0.83 14.96
C THR A 98 6.67 -1.34 16.18
N SER A 99 7.90 -0.89 16.39
CA SER A 99 8.59 -1.18 17.64
C SER A 99 7.75 -0.54 18.74
N ASP A 100 6.99 -1.36 19.46
CA ASP A 100 6.44 -0.99 20.76
C ASP A 100 7.66 -0.67 21.63
N THR A 101 8.07 0.60 21.60
CA THR A 101 8.99 1.17 22.55
C THR A 101 8.24 1.12 23.86
N GLY A 102 8.37 -0.01 24.53
CA GLY A 102 7.79 -0.26 25.83
C GLY A 102 8.11 0.92 26.72
N ALA A 103 7.05 1.53 27.25
CA ALA A 103 7.11 2.33 28.44
C ALA A 103 7.53 1.41 29.60
N ASN A 104 8.81 1.04 29.64
CA ASN A 104 9.45 0.56 30.86
C ASN A 104 9.72 1.80 31.71
N SER A 105 8.70 2.26 32.41
CA SER A 105 8.89 3.11 33.58
C SER A 105 9.31 2.22 34.75
N PHE A 106 10.52 2.50 35.25
CA PHE A 106 11.10 1.97 36.48
C PHE A 106 10.18 2.10 37.69
#